data_AF-A0A1R4I037-F1
#
_entry.id   AF-A0A1R4I037-F1
#
_cell.length_a   1.000
_cell.length_b   1.000
_cell.length_c   1.000
_cell.angle_alpha   90.00
_cell.angle_beta   90.00
_cell.angle_gamma   90.00
#
_symmetry.space_group_name_H-M   'P 1'
#
loop_
_entity.id
_entity.type
_entity.pdbx_description
1 polymer ?
#
loop_
_entity_poly.entity_id
_entity_poly.type
_entity_poly.pdbx_seq_one_letter_code
_entity_poly.pdbx_strand_id
1 'polypeptide(L)'
;MLALLAAGLVSFRGVGLSWEQFVRGTEYAGQFLARTVPFVWPTVGETLWLSALTLAIVFCGTALAAVLSIPVAYLAARNTTPGRASGVLGRFLGVTTRAAPDAIMAMIFALVIGQGALAGVLALGIHSIGMISKLTADAIEQIDNGPVRALRATGASRAQQFWGGVWPQVLPAYIAIVLHRADINLRVSVILGFVGVAGLGQQLSHAMQTLNYREAMPFAIIIFVLCVAFEIVSALIRRSLLGAQPAGRSIAHRLVRRFTADPAEAVGAARAVATREARVRHGRAGRIPWTPDRLRQVGLMWGTAAVLSASVVIAATQGSSFAYFWKNLGIAAARLWPPSLAQEKWGDVLLALLETVQIAFAATLFAVVFSVVIGAFAARNVAPNSGVRAGARLTLIAIRGLPELLLALFFIILTGLGSGAAVLALGIGGVGLLGKLVADSLEEVNPGPERALTAVGATRTQVFAGATFPQAVPAFVGHTLYLLDTNIRSATVLGIVGGGGIGYMLSSAARINQHELLFLLLCVLVIVFLVEGLSSWLRRLLA
;
A
#
# COMPACT_ATOMS: atom_id res chain seq x y z
N MET A 1 -17.14 13.35 12.91
CA MET A 1 -16.22 12.62 13.81
C MET A 1 -16.94 11.92 14.95
N LEU A 2 -17.75 12.61 15.76
CA LEU A 2 -18.52 11.97 16.85
C LEU A 2 -19.35 10.76 16.37
N ALA A 3 -20.02 10.85 15.22
CA ALA A 3 -20.76 9.71 14.66
C ALA A 3 -19.86 8.50 14.31
N LEU A 4 -18.65 8.74 13.79
CA LEU A 4 -17.68 7.67 13.49
C LEU A 4 -17.13 7.05 14.77
N LEU A 5 -16.87 7.86 15.80
CA LEU A 5 -16.47 7.38 17.12
C LEU A 5 -17.58 6.55 17.77
N ALA A 6 -18.83 7.01 17.70
CA ALA A 6 -19.98 6.27 18.21
C ALA A 6 -20.17 4.93 17.48
N ALA A 7 -20.12 4.94 16.14
CA ALA A 7 -20.18 3.70 15.34
C ALA A 7 -19.03 2.75 15.66
N GLY A 8 -17.82 3.27 15.83
CA GLY A 8 -16.66 2.50 16.25
C GLY A 8 -16.84 1.89 17.64
N LEU A 9 -17.37 2.64 18.61
CA LEU A 9 -17.58 2.17 19.98
C LEU A 9 -18.67 1.09 20.05
N VAL A 10 -19.77 1.27 19.31
CA VAL A 10 -20.82 0.26 19.17
C VAL A 10 -20.25 -1.01 18.54
N SER A 11 -19.47 -0.87 17.47
CA SER A 11 -18.84 -2.00 16.80
C SER A 11 -17.83 -2.72 17.70
N PHE A 12 -17.03 -1.96 18.46
CA PHE A 12 -16.05 -2.53 19.40
C PHE A 12 -16.73 -3.34 20.52
N ARG A 13 -17.88 -2.88 21.01
CA ARG A 13 -18.70 -3.65 21.97
C ARG A 13 -19.31 -4.91 21.35
N GLY A 14 -19.75 -4.83 20.09
CA GLY A 14 -20.35 -5.97 19.38
C GLY A 14 -19.38 -7.12 19.09
N VAL A 15 -18.08 -6.82 18.96
CA VAL A 15 -17.04 -7.81 18.67
C VAL A 15 -16.66 -8.67 19.89
N GLY A 16 -17.09 -8.29 21.10
CA GLY A 16 -17.02 -9.17 22.28
C GLY A 16 -15.62 -9.38 22.89
N LEU A 17 -14.66 -8.50 22.62
CA LEU A 17 -13.33 -8.55 23.23
C LEU A 17 -13.42 -8.37 24.75
N SER A 18 -13.19 -9.43 25.51
CA SER A 18 -13.17 -9.38 26.97
C SER A 18 -11.74 -9.36 27.53
N TRP A 19 -11.53 -8.63 28.62
CA TRP A 19 -10.25 -8.62 29.32
C TRP A 19 -9.85 -10.04 29.79
N GLU A 20 -10.84 -10.84 30.18
CA GLU A 20 -10.65 -12.22 30.62
C GLU A 20 -10.15 -13.14 29.49
N GLN A 21 -10.62 -12.94 28.26
CA GLN A 21 -10.10 -13.66 27.07
C GLN A 21 -8.63 -13.31 26.83
N PHE A 22 -8.24 -12.04 27.00
CA PHE A 22 -6.85 -11.63 26.79
C PHE A 22 -5.91 -12.26 27.82
N VAL A 23 -6.29 -12.23 29.11
CA VAL A 23 -5.51 -12.85 30.19
C VAL A 23 -5.37 -14.35 29.97
N ARG A 24 -6.47 -15.07 29.70
CA ARG A 24 -6.42 -16.51 29.35
C ARG A 24 -5.63 -16.77 28.07
N GLY A 25 -5.70 -15.85 27.12
CA GLY A 25 -4.97 -15.90 25.86
C GLY A 25 -3.46 -15.94 26.03
N THR A 26 -2.92 -15.28 27.07
CA THR A 26 -1.47 -15.36 27.35
C THR A 26 -1.02 -16.77 27.76
N GLU A 27 -1.86 -17.50 28.48
CA GLU A 27 -1.61 -18.89 28.85
C GLU A 27 -1.70 -19.79 27.60
N TYR A 28 -2.72 -19.59 26.75
CA TYR A 28 -2.84 -20.28 25.48
C TYR A 28 -1.65 -20.02 24.55
N ALA A 29 -1.12 -18.79 24.53
CA ALA A 29 0.10 -18.46 23.79
C ALA A 29 1.29 -19.28 24.27
N GLY A 30 1.47 -19.38 25.60
CA GLY A 30 2.54 -20.17 26.21
C GLY A 30 2.44 -21.65 25.84
N GLN A 31 1.25 -22.23 25.98
CA GLN A 31 0.99 -23.63 25.60
C GLN A 31 1.16 -23.86 24.09
N PHE A 32 0.72 -22.91 23.27
CA PHE A 32 0.89 -22.95 21.82
C PHE A 32 2.36 -22.95 21.44
N LEU A 33 3.16 -22.03 22.00
CA LEU A 33 4.60 -21.96 21.76
C LEU A 33 5.30 -23.25 22.19
N ALA A 34 4.93 -23.80 23.35
CA ALA A 34 5.48 -25.07 23.83
C ALA A 34 5.16 -26.25 22.89
N ARG A 35 3.98 -26.29 22.24
CA ARG A 35 3.63 -27.32 21.25
C ARG A 35 4.32 -27.09 19.90
N THR A 36 4.56 -25.83 19.57
CA THR A 36 5.09 -25.40 18.26
C THR A 36 6.60 -25.46 18.18
N VAL A 37 7.30 -25.36 19.31
CA VAL A 37 8.76 -25.50 19.39
C VAL A 37 9.10 -26.96 19.74
N PRO A 38 10.06 -27.62 19.04
CA PRO A 38 10.88 -27.11 17.95
C PRO A 38 10.14 -26.93 16.61
N PHE A 39 10.54 -25.87 15.90
CA PHE A 39 10.07 -25.57 14.55
C PHE A 39 10.63 -26.57 13.52
N VAL A 40 9.82 -26.88 12.50
CA VAL A 40 10.23 -27.68 11.34
C VAL A 40 10.47 -26.72 10.19
N TRP A 41 11.74 -26.37 9.96
CA TRP A 41 12.12 -25.42 8.92
C TRP A 41 12.09 -26.07 7.53
N PRO A 42 11.54 -25.38 6.51
CA PRO A 42 11.70 -25.82 5.13
C PRO A 42 13.17 -25.79 4.74
N THR A 43 13.53 -26.55 3.69
CA THR A 43 14.90 -26.56 3.20
C THR A 43 15.33 -25.19 2.68
N VAL A 44 16.63 -24.88 2.67
CA VAL A 44 17.12 -23.59 2.17
C VAL A 44 16.74 -23.39 0.70
N GLY A 45 16.84 -24.45 -0.12
CA GLY A 45 16.46 -24.40 -1.54
C GLY A 45 14.96 -24.09 -1.74
N GLU A 46 14.10 -24.75 -0.97
CA GLU A 46 12.66 -24.48 -0.98
C GLU A 46 12.34 -23.06 -0.51
N THR A 47 12.97 -22.60 0.57
CA THR A 47 12.80 -21.24 1.10
C THR A 47 13.16 -20.18 0.05
N LEU A 48 14.32 -20.34 -0.60
CA LEU A 48 14.77 -19.42 -1.65
C LEU A 48 13.84 -19.45 -2.87
N TRP A 49 13.42 -20.63 -3.29
CA TRP A 49 12.49 -20.80 -4.42
C TRP A 49 11.14 -20.16 -4.14
N LEU A 50 10.51 -20.46 -3.00
CA LEU A 50 9.20 -19.90 -2.63
C LEU A 50 9.27 -18.38 -2.43
N SER A 51 10.36 -17.88 -1.86
CA SER A 51 10.60 -16.44 -1.73
C SER A 51 10.73 -15.78 -3.11
N ALA A 52 11.50 -16.39 -4.02
CA ALA A 52 11.67 -15.91 -5.39
C ALA A 52 10.34 -15.95 -6.17
N LEU A 53 9.56 -17.02 -6.04
CA LEU A 53 8.24 -17.15 -6.67
C LEU A 53 7.25 -16.08 -6.16
N THR A 54 7.22 -15.85 -4.84
CA THR A 54 6.37 -14.82 -4.23
C THR A 54 6.75 -13.43 -4.74
N LEU A 55 8.05 -13.10 -4.74
CA LEU A 55 8.55 -11.84 -5.29
C LEU A 55 8.28 -11.71 -6.79
N ALA A 56 8.42 -12.80 -7.56
CA ALA A 56 8.16 -12.81 -8.99
C ALA A 56 6.70 -12.47 -9.31
N ILE A 57 5.74 -13.04 -8.58
CA ILE A 57 4.31 -12.72 -8.71
C ILE A 57 4.05 -11.24 -8.39
N VAL A 58 4.63 -10.75 -7.29
CA VAL A 58 4.49 -9.35 -6.86
C VAL A 58 5.08 -8.39 -7.89
N PHE A 59 6.26 -8.68 -8.42
CA PHE A 59 6.92 -7.86 -9.44
C PHE A 59 6.19 -7.89 -10.77
N CYS A 60 5.74 -9.06 -11.24
CA CYS A 60 4.94 -9.16 -12.46
C CYS A 60 3.62 -8.40 -12.35
N GLY A 61 2.88 -8.58 -11.26
CA GLY A 61 1.62 -7.86 -11.02
C GLY A 61 1.85 -6.35 -10.92
N THR A 62 2.88 -5.93 -10.20
CA THR A 62 3.20 -4.51 -10.05
C THR A 62 3.69 -3.89 -11.36
N ALA A 63 4.47 -4.60 -12.18
CA ALA A 63 4.92 -4.15 -13.48
C ALA A 63 3.75 -4.02 -14.47
N LEU A 64 2.84 -5.00 -14.48
CA LEU A 64 1.60 -4.92 -15.26
C LEU A 64 0.80 -3.66 -14.90
N ALA A 65 0.60 -3.43 -13.60
CA ALA A 65 -0.10 -2.25 -13.11
C ALA A 65 0.63 -0.95 -13.45
N ALA A 66 1.95 -0.92 -13.30
CA ALA A 66 2.78 0.22 -13.63
C ALA A 66 2.57 0.63 -15.09
N VAL A 67 2.71 -0.30 -16.04
CA VAL A 67 2.53 -0.02 -17.47
C VAL A 67 1.10 0.44 -17.78
N LEU A 68 0.09 -0.28 -17.30
CA LEU A 68 -1.32 0.03 -17.58
C LEU A 68 -1.81 1.32 -16.87
N SER A 69 -1.17 1.73 -15.78
CA SER A 69 -1.54 2.96 -15.06
C SER A 69 -1.16 4.24 -15.79
N ILE A 70 -0.14 4.23 -16.66
CA ILE A 70 0.31 5.41 -17.41
C ILE A 70 -0.80 5.97 -18.32
N PRO A 71 -1.42 5.19 -19.22
CA PRO A 71 -2.51 5.69 -20.05
C PRO A 71 -3.72 6.11 -19.21
N VAL A 72 -4.05 5.36 -18.14
CA VAL A 72 -5.17 5.72 -17.26
C VAL A 72 -4.92 7.06 -16.55
N ALA A 73 -3.69 7.30 -16.07
CA ALA A 73 -3.29 8.57 -15.46
C ALA A 73 -3.32 9.73 -16.47
N TYR A 74 -2.81 9.50 -17.68
CA TYR A 74 -2.86 10.47 -18.78
C TYR A 74 -4.29 10.92 -19.11
N LEU A 75 -5.24 9.98 -19.13
CA LEU A 75 -6.66 10.26 -19.36
C LEU A 75 -7.30 10.98 -18.16
N ALA A 76 -6.94 10.61 -16.91
CA ALA A 76 -7.56 11.12 -15.70
C ALA A 76 -7.14 12.55 -15.30
N ALA A 77 -5.90 12.94 -15.61
CA ALA A 77 -5.32 14.23 -15.23
C ALA A 77 -5.83 15.40 -16.09
N ARG A 78 -6.22 16.50 -15.45
CA ARG A 78 -6.89 17.66 -16.09
C ARG A 78 -6.04 18.37 -17.13
N ASN A 79 -4.72 18.40 -16.97
CA ASN A 79 -3.79 19.10 -17.86
C ASN A 79 -3.34 18.27 -19.07
N THR A 80 -3.48 16.93 -19.03
CA THR A 80 -3.12 16.05 -20.15
C THR A 80 -4.32 15.44 -20.87
N THR A 81 -5.50 15.38 -20.23
CA THR A 81 -6.67 14.71 -20.79
C THR A 81 -7.09 15.31 -22.14
N PRO A 82 -7.34 14.47 -23.17
CA PRO A 82 -7.75 14.95 -24.50
C PRO A 82 -9.11 15.67 -24.53
N GLY A 83 -10.02 15.33 -23.62
CA GLY A 83 -11.37 15.88 -23.53
C GLY A 83 -12.10 15.48 -22.24
N ARG A 84 -13.33 15.97 -22.06
CA ARG A 84 -14.12 15.68 -20.84
C ARG A 84 -14.50 14.21 -20.72
N ALA A 85 -14.92 13.57 -21.82
CA ALA A 85 -15.29 12.16 -21.82
C ALA A 85 -14.11 11.24 -21.47
N SER A 86 -12.92 11.50 -22.02
CA SER A 86 -11.70 10.77 -21.65
C SER A 86 -11.31 10.98 -20.18
N GLY A 87 -11.50 12.20 -19.66
CA GLY A 87 -11.32 12.53 -18.25
C GLY A 87 -12.20 11.71 -17.33
N VAL A 88 -13.49 11.61 -17.66
CA VAL A 88 -14.46 10.80 -16.91
C VAL A 88 -14.10 9.32 -17.01
N LEU A 89 -13.78 8.82 -18.20
CA LEU A 89 -13.39 7.42 -18.42
C LEU A 89 -12.14 7.05 -17.60
N GLY A 90 -11.08 7.86 -17.64
CA GLY A 90 -9.85 7.60 -16.89
C GLY A 90 -10.08 7.53 -15.38
N ARG A 91 -10.93 8.42 -14.84
CA ARG A 91 -11.32 8.42 -13.42
C ARG A 91 -12.20 7.23 -13.06
N PHE A 92 -13.15 6.88 -13.93
CA PHE A 92 -14.01 5.71 -13.77
C PHE A 92 -13.17 4.43 -13.73
N LEU A 93 -12.28 4.21 -14.71
CA LEU A 93 -11.37 3.07 -14.73
C LEU A 93 -10.51 2.99 -13.46
N GLY A 94 -9.99 4.13 -12.98
CA GLY A 94 -9.23 4.19 -11.74
C GLY A 94 -10.03 3.76 -10.50
N VAL A 95 -11.31 4.14 -10.42
CA VAL A 95 -12.21 3.76 -9.31
C VAL A 95 -12.67 2.30 -9.43
N THR A 96 -13.04 1.83 -10.62
CA THR A 96 -13.54 0.47 -10.82
C THR A 96 -12.46 -0.58 -10.57
N THR A 97 -11.24 -0.36 -11.09
CA THR A 97 -10.13 -1.32 -10.93
C THR A 97 -9.73 -1.53 -9.48
N ARG A 98 -9.87 -0.51 -8.62
CA ARG A 98 -9.60 -0.64 -7.18
C ARG A 98 -10.78 -1.17 -6.36
N ALA A 99 -11.99 -1.22 -6.92
CA ALA A 99 -13.20 -1.50 -6.16
C ALA A 99 -13.32 -2.97 -5.73
N ALA A 100 -12.84 -3.91 -6.54
CA ALA A 100 -12.82 -5.32 -6.17
C ALA A 100 -11.62 -5.62 -5.24
N PRO A 101 -11.81 -6.33 -4.12
CA PRO A 101 -10.71 -6.85 -3.31
C PRO A 101 -9.82 -7.82 -4.11
N ASP A 102 -8.52 -7.77 -3.86
CA ASP A 102 -7.51 -8.58 -4.53
C ASP A 102 -7.69 -10.09 -4.32
N ALA A 103 -7.96 -10.53 -3.09
CA ALA A 103 -8.21 -11.94 -2.78
C ALA A 103 -9.42 -12.49 -3.56
N ILE A 104 -10.48 -11.67 -3.64
CA ILE A 104 -11.67 -11.97 -4.44
C ILE A 104 -11.33 -12.10 -5.93
N MET A 105 -10.60 -11.14 -6.48
CA MET A 105 -10.18 -11.19 -7.88
C MET A 105 -9.33 -12.43 -8.16
N ALA A 106 -8.43 -12.80 -7.24
CA ALA A 106 -7.62 -14.00 -7.38
C ALA A 106 -8.46 -15.27 -7.37
N MET A 107 -9.53 -15.32 -6.57
CA MET A 107 -10.45 -16.45 -6.56
C MET A 107 -11.17 -16.61 -7.90
N ILE A 108 -11.66 -15.51 -8.46
CA ILE A 108 -12.30 -15.49 -9.78
C ILE A 108 -11.31 -15.93 -10.86
N PHE A 109 -10.08 -15.39 -10.84
CA PHE A 109 -9.07 -15.82 -11.80
C PHE A 109 -8.69 -17.28 -11.61
N ALA A 110 -8.55 -17.78 -10.38
CA ALA A 110 -8.27 -19.18 -10.10
C ALA A 110 -9.35 -20.12 -10.66
N LEU A 111 -10.61 -19.69 -10.74
CA LEU A 111 -11.67 -20.46 -11.40
C LEU A 111 -11.53 -20.51 -12.93
N VAL A 112 -10.98 -19.47 -13.55
CA VAL A 112 -10.78 -19.40 -15.00
C VAL A 112 -9.53 -20.17 -15.43
N ILE A 113 -8.42 -19.96 -14.73
CA ILE A 113 -7.08 -20.43 -15.14
C ILE A 113 -6.50 -21.55 -14.27
N GLY A 114 -7.19 -21.93 -13.19
CA GLY A 114 -6.64 -22.80 -12.16
C GLY A 114 -5.81 -22.03 -11.12
N GLN A 115 -5.47 -22.70 -10.04
CA GLN A 115 -4.54 -22.20 -9.02
C GLN A 115 -3.14 -21.98 -9.63
N GLY A 116 -2.45 -20.93 -9.21
CA GLY A 116 -1.12 -20.61 -9.72
C GLY A 116 -0.75 -19.12 -9.66
N ALA A 117 0.43 -18.81 -10.16
CA ALA A 117 1.05 -17.49 -10.17
C ALA A 117 0.27 -16.48 -11.02
N LEU A 118 -0.25 -16.87 -12.19
CA LEU A 118 -0.93 -15.95 -13.12
C LEU A 118 -2.19 -15.33 -12.49
N ALA A 119 -2.95 -16.09 -11.70
CA ALA A 119 -4.12 -15.58 -10.99
C ALA A 119 -3.74 -14.47 -10.01
N GLY A 120 -2.65 -14.67 -9.26
CA GLY A 120 -2.07 -13.65 -8.38
C GLY A 120 -1.56 -12.42 -9.13
N VAL A 121 -0.85 -12.62 -10.26
CA VAL A 121 -0.35 -11.52 -11.10
C VAL A 121 -1.48 -10.65 -11.63
N LEU A 122 -2.55 -11.26 -12.16
CA LEU A 122 -3.72 -10.52 -12.68
C LEU A 122 -4.49 -9.82 -11.56
N ALA A 123 -4.71 -10.49 -10.43
CA ALA A 123 -5.41 -9.90 -9.28
C ALA A 123 -4.66 -8.69 -8.71
N LEU A 124 -3.37 -8.87 -8.38
CA LEU A 124 -2.51 -7.79 -7.89
C LEU A 124 -2.37 -6.68 -8.93
N GLY A 125 -2.18 -7.05 -10.20
CA GLY A 125 -1.98 -6.09 -11.29
C GLY A 125 -3.19 -5.20 -11.51
N ILE A 126 -4.36 -5.79 -11.76
CA ILE A 126 -5.59 -5.03 -12.03
C ILE A 126 -5.96 -4.15 -10.83
N HIS A 127 -5.93 -4.70 -9.61
CA HIS A 127 -6.25 -3.94 -8.41
C HIS A 127 -5.27 -2.76 -8.19
N SER A 128 -4.00 -2.91 -8.59
CA SER A 128 -2.97 -1.87 -8.45
C SER A 128 -3.07 -0.72 -9.44
N ILE A 129 -3.76 -0.90 -10.59
CA ILE A 129 -3.91 0.15 -11.61
C ILE A 129 -4.54 1.39 -10.99
N GLY A 130 -5.63 1.24 -10.23
CA GLY A 130 -6.41 2.36 -9.70
C GLY A 130 -5.65 3.28 -8.74
N MET A 131 -4.84 2.71 -7.83
CA MET A 131 -4.01 3.51 -6.92
C MET A 131 -2.89 4.22 -7.69
N ILE A 132 -2.13 3.48 -8.51
CA ILE A 132 -0.98 4.05 -9.22
C ILE A 132 -1.45 5.14 -10.18
N SER A 133 -2.53 4.90 -10.93
CA SER A 133 -3.04 5.88 -11.90
C SER A 133 -3.55 7.13 -11.23
N LYS A 134 -4.24 7.03 -10.07
CA LYS A 134 -4.74 8.19 -9.34
C LYS A 134 -3.60 9.06 -8.81
N LEU A 135 -2.64 8.46 -8.12
CA LEU A 135 -1.49 9.20 -7.55
C LEU A 135 -0.60 9.79 -8.64
N THR A 136 -0.44 9.07 -9.76
CA THR A 136 0.30 9.57 -10.93
C THR A 136 -0.45 10.71 -11.61
N ALA A 137 -1.79 10.64 -11.70
CA ALA A 137 -2.58 11.75 -12.23
C ALA A 137 -2.46 13.01 -11.35
N ASP A 138 -2.46 12.85 -10.03
CA ASP A 138 -2.25 13.98 -9.10
C ASP A 138 -0.84 14.59 -9.27
N ALA A 139 0.19 13.75 -9.40
CA ALA A 139 1.54 14.20 -9.70
C ALA A 139 1.64 14.91 -11.07
N ILE A 140 0.93 14.41 -12.09
CA ILE A 140 0.81 15.06 -13.40
C ILE A 140 0.15 16.43 -13.27
N GLU A 141 -0.93 16.57 -12.48
CA GLU A 141 -1.64 17.85 -12.28
C GLU A 141 -0.79 18.91 -11.54
N GLN A 142 0.21 18.48 -10.76
CA GLN A 142 1.07 19.35 -9.95
C GLN A 142 2.36 19.81 -10.66
N ILE A 143 2.64 19.36 -11.89
CA ILE A 143 3.85 19.73 -12.62
C ILE A 143 3.92 21.23 -12.96
N ASP A 144 5.13 21.73 -13.23
CA ASP A 144 5.28 23.03 -13.89
C ASP A 144 4.92 22.90 -15.38
N ASN A 145 3.98 23.76 -15.81
CA ASN A 145 3.55 23.84 -17.20
C ASN A 145 4.51 24.65 -18.08
N GLY A 146 5.56 25.28 -17.54
CA GLY A 146 6.58 26.02 -18.29
C GLY A 146 7.25 25.18 -19.39
N PRO A 147 7.89 24.04 -19.05
CA PRO A 147 8.51 23.14 -20.03
C PRO A 147 7.54 22.63 -21.10
N VAL A 148 6.31 22.30 -20.71
CA VAL A 148 5.25 21.81 -21.62
C VAL A 148 4.82 22.90 -22.61
N ARG A 149 4.66 24.14 -22.13
CA ARG A 149 4.34 25.30 -22.97
C ARG A 149 5.46 25.63 -23.96
N ALA A 150 6.72 25.52 -23.55
CA ALA A 150 7.87 25.71 -24.42
C ALA A 150 7.88 24.67 -25.56
N LEU A 151 7.67 23.39 -25.26
CA LEU A 151 7.53 22.34 -26.28
C LEU A 151 6.34 22.59 -27.22
N ARG A 152 5.21 23.06 -26.69
CA ARG A 152 4.07 23.41 -27.53
C ARG A 152 4.38 24.56 -28.50
N ALA A 153 5.14 25.56 -28.06
CA ALA A 153 5.53 26.70 -28.89
C ALA A 153 6.44 26.31 -30.07
N THR A 154 7.19 25.20 -29.96
CA THR A 154 7.99 24.66 -31.06
C THR A 154 7.20 23.75 -32.01
N GLY A 155 5.88 23.64 -31.84
CA GLY A 155 5.02 22.77 -32.66
C GLY A 155 5.02 21.30 -32.23
N ALA A 156 5.50 20.96 -31.03
CA ALA A 156 5.53 19.58 -30.57
C ALA A 156 4.12 18.98 -30.42
N SER A 157 3.94 17.75 -30.91
CA SER A 157 2.71 16.96 -30.74
C SER A 157 2.39 16.69 -29.27
N ARG A 158 1.15 16.26 -28.95
CA ARG A 158 0.75 15.92 -27.58
C ARG A 158 1.61 14.81 -26.97
N ALA A 159 2.03 13.82 -27.77
CA ALA A 159 2.91 12.76 -27.32
C ALA A 159 4.31 13.29 -26.98
N GLN A 160 4.87 14.19 -27.81
CA GLN A 160 6.14 14.85 -27.53
C GLN A 160 6.07 15.77 -26.30
N GLN A 161 4.97 16.51 -26.12
CA GLN A 161 4.72 17.30 -24.92
C GLN A 161 4.67 16.41 -23.67
N PHE A 162 4.03 15.25 -23.74
CA PHE A 162 3.95 14.31 -22.61
C PHE A 162 5.32 13.72 -22.28
N TRP A 163 5.97 13.05 -23.23
CA TRP A 163 7.24 12.36 -22.97
C TRP A 163 8.42 13.31 -22.74
N GLY A 164 8.40 14.49 -23.36
CA GLY A 164 9.47 15.48 -23.24
C GLY A 164 9.27 16.52 -22.14
N GLY A 165 8.02 16.81 -21.74
CA GLY A 165 7.70 17.87 -20.79
C GLY A 165 7.08 17.37 -19.49
N VAL A 166 6.13 16.45 -19.56
CA VAL A 166 5.37 15.94 -18.40
C VAL A 166 6.12 14.80 -17.71
N TRP A 167 6.42 13.74 -18.45
CA TRP A 167 6.96 12.49 -17.92
C TRP A 167 8.27 12.66 -17.13
N PRO A 168 9.26 13.47 -17.57
CA PRO A 168 10.51 13.64 -16.82
C PRO A 168 10.29 14.27 -15.44
N GLN A 169 9.29 15.15 -15.29
CA GLN A 169 8.95 15.78 -14.00
C GLN A 169 8.25 14.79 -13.07
N VAL A 170 7.42 13.90 -13.60
CA VAL A 170 6.60 12.95 -12.82
C VAL A 170 7.36 11.66 -12.50
N LEU A 171 8.38 11.29 -13.30
CA LEU A 171 9.09 10.01 -13.21
C LEU A 171 9.60 9.67 -11.79
N PRO A 172 10.23 10.58 -11.02
CA PRO A 172 10.68 10.26 -9.66
C PRO A 172 9.53 9.90 -8.71
N ALA A 173 8.42 10.65 -8.79
CA ALA A 173 7.23 10.39 -7.99
C ALA A 173 6.56 9.08 -8.43
N TYR A 174 6.46 8.84 -9.74
CA TYR A 174 5.92 7.60 -10.30
C TYR A 174 6.68 6.35 -9.82
N ILE A 175 8.01 6.37 -9.86
CA ILE A 175 8.82 5.24 -9.36
C ILE A 175 8.58 5.03 -7.85
N ALA A 176 8.49 6.11 -7.07
CA ALA A 176 8.21 6.02 -5.64
C ALA A 176 6.81 5.42 -5.35
N ILE A 177 5.80 5.78 -6.15
CA ILE A 177 4.45 5.22 -6.09
C ILE A 177 4.46 3.72 -6.43
N VAL A 178 5.14 3.32 -7.51
CA VAL A 178 5.26 1.91 -7.94
C VAL A 178 5.97 1.07 -6.88
N LEU A 179 7.08 1.56 -6.32
CA LEU A 179 7.81 0.87 -5.25
C LEU A 179 7.00 0.76 -3.94
N HIS A 180 6.20 1.77 -3.63
CA HIS A 180 5.26 1.68 -2.51
C HIS A 180 4.17 0.65 -2.77
N ARG A 181 3.67 0.56 -4.00
CA ARG A 181 2.66 -0.44 -4.35
C ARG A 181 3.22 -1.86 -4.36
N ALA A 182 4.47 -2.06 -4.80
CA ALA A 182 5.15 -3.35 -4.70
C ALA A 182 5.22 -3.86 -3.25
N ASP A 183 5.52 -2.98 -2.30
CA ASP A 183 5.59 -3.29 -0.86
C ASP A 183 4.21 -3.71 -0.30
N ILE A 184 3.14 -2.99 -0.70
CA ILE A 184 1.78 -3.38 -0.36
C ILE A 184 1.44 -4.75 -0.99
N ASN A 185 1.71 -4.93 -2.28
CA ASN A 185 1.41 -6.16 -3.01
C ASN A 185 2.15 -7.37 -2.41
N LEU A 186 3.36 -7.19 -1.88
CA LEU A 186 4.08 -8.24 -1.17
C LEU A 186 3.33 -8.69 0.10
N ARG A 187 2.83 -7.75 0.91
CA ARG A 187 2.02 -8.09 2.10
C ARG A 187 0.70 -8.77 1.72
N VAL A 188 0.03 -8.29 0.67
CA VAL A 188 -1.22 -8.89 0.18
C VAL A 188 -0.98 -10.29 -0.38
N SER A 189 0.15 -10.54 -1.05
CA SER A 189 0.49 -11.84 -1.67
C SER A 189 0.43 -13.01 -0.68
N VAL A 190 0.65 -12.73 0.61
CA VAL A 190 0.55 -13.73 1.67
C VAL A 190 -0.89 -14.21 1.84
N ILE A 191 -1.86 -13.30 1.82
CA ILE A 191 -3.28 -13.65 1.97
C ILE A 191 -3.83 -14.32 0.71
N LEU A 192 -3.37 -13.85 -0.45
CA LEU A 192 -3.66 -14.47 -1.75
C LEU A 192 -3.30 -15.96 -1.78
N GLY A 193 -2.30 -16.38 -1.00
CA GLY A 193 -1.95 -17.79 -0.82
C GLY A 193 -3.08 -18.67 -0.27
N PHE A 194 -3.96 -18.13 0.58
CA PHE A 194 -5.15 -18.83 1.10
C PHE A 194 -6.24 -19.05 0.05
N VAL A 195 -6.15 -18.32 -1.06
CA VAL A 195 -7.07 -18.41 -2.20
C VAL A 195 -6.45 -19.23 -3.35
N GLY A 196 -5.26 -19.81 -3.14
CA GLY A 196 -4.61 -20.69 -4.10
C GLY A 196 -3.64 -19.98 -5.07
N VAL A 197 -3.18 -18.77 -4.73
CA VAL A 197 -2.03 -18.17 -5.42
C VAL A 197 -0.75 -18.82 -4.93
N ALA A 198 0.13 -19.21 -5.86
CA ALA A 198 1.37 -19.91 -5.53
C ALA A 198 2.36 -19.05 -4.72
N GLY A 199 3.22 -19.71 -3.91
CA GLY A 199 4.29 -19.07 -3.15
C GLY A 199 4.23 -19.35 -1.64
N LEU A 200 4.90 -18.51 -0.85
CA LEU A 200 5.01 -18.69 0.61
C LEU A 200 3.65 -18.67 1.31
N GLY A 201 2.73 -17.81 0.87
CA GLY A 201 1.38 -17.73 1.44
C GLY A 201 0.59 -19.03 1.30
N GLN A 202 0.77 -19.77 0.20
CA GLN A 202 0.08 -21.04 -0.03
C GLN A 202 0.57 -22.12 0.92
N GLN A 203 1.89 -22.19 1.15
CA GLN A 203 2.49 -23.15 2.09
C GLN A 203 2.08 -22.86 3.52
N LEU A 204 2.07 -21.57 3.90
CA LEU A 204 1.51 -21.15 5.18
C LEU A 204 0.04 -21.58 5.29
N SER A 205 -0.77 -21.35 4.25
CA SER A 205 -2.18 -21.75 4.25
C SER A 205 -2.36 -23.26 4.40
N HIS A 206 -1.58 -24.07 3.68
CA HIS A 206 -1.62 -25.53 3.79
C HIS A 206 -1.27 -26.01 5.21
N ALA A 207 -0.16 -25.52 5.77
CA ALA A 207 0.25 -25.86 7.13
C ALA A 207 -0.78 -25.44 8.19
N MET A 208 -1.50 -24.33 7.96
CA MET A 208 -2.61 -23.90 8.82
C MET A 208 -3.85 -24.78 8.70
N GLN A 209 -4.22 -25.18 7.49
CA GLN A 209 -5.36 -26.05 7.25
C GLN A 209 -5.13 -27.45 7.84
N THR A 210 -3.89 -27.93 7.87
CA THR A 210 -3.51 -29.21 8.52
C THR A 210 -3.24 -29.08 10.02
N LEU A 211 -3.41 -27.88 10.60
CA LEU A 211 -3.10 -27.57 12.00
C LEU A 211 -1.64 -27.87 12.39
N ASN A 212 -0.74 -27.94 11.41
CA ASN A 212 0.69 -28.18 11.63
C ASN A 212 1.41 -26.85 11.89
N TYR A 213 1.21 -26.32 13.09
CA TYR A 213 1.81 -25.04 13.50
C TYR A 213 3.35 -25.08 13.52
N ARG A 214 3.96 -26.26 13.66
CA ARG A 214 5.42 -26.46 13.63
C ARG A 214 6.03 -26.10 12.28
N GLU A 215 5.30 -26.33 11.19
CA GLU A 215 5.68 -25.93 9.83
C GLU A 215 5.18 -24.53 9.47
N ALA A 216 3.99 -24.15 9.95
CA ALA A 216 3.41 -22.86 9.63
C ALA A 216 4.19 -21.66 10.20
N MET A 217 4.68 -21.76 11.44
CA MET A 217 5.41 -20.65 12.07
C MET A 217 6.70 -20.28 11.31
N PRO A 218 7.54 -21.22 10.86
CA PRO A 218 8.64 -20.94 9.95
C PRO A 218 8.25 -20.17 8.70
N PHE A 219 7.17 -20.57 7.99
CA PHE A 219 6.71 -19.83 6.81
C PHE A 219 6.29 -18.41 7.18
N ALA A 220 5.56 -18.22 8.29
CA ALA A 220 5.19 -16.90 8.80
C ALA A 220 6.43 -16.03 9.10
N ILE A 221 7.46 -16.59 9.74
CA ILE A 221 8.73 -15.88 10.03
C ILE A 221 9.46 -15.50 8.74
N ILE A 222 9.57 -16.42 7.78
CA ILE A 222 10.19 -16.17 6.47
C ILE A 222 9.48 -15.03 5.75
N ILE A 223 8.14 -15.06 5.72
CA ILE A 223 7.31 -14.00 5.13
C ILE A 223 7.56 -12.66 5.83
N PHE A 224 7.59 -12.64 7.17
CA PHE A 224 7.86 -11.42 7.93
C PHE A 224 9.24 -10.83 7.58
N VAL A 225 10.28 -11.66 7.61
CA VAL A 225 11.64 -11.24 7.26
C VAL A 225 11.70 -10.72 5.82
N LEU A 226 11.03 -11.39 4.89
CA LEU A 226 10.95 -10.98 3.49
C LEU A 226 10.26 -9.60 3.33
N CYS A 227 9.14 -9.38 4.01
CA CYS A 227 8.44 -8.09 3.99
C CYS A 227 9.29 -6.96 4.57
N VAL A 228 9.94 -7.17 5.73
CA VAL A 228 10.82 -6.18 6.36
C VAL A 228 12.03 -5.88 5.48
N ALA A 229 12.69 -6.90 4.93
CA ALA A 229 13.81 -6.72 4.02
C ALA A 229 13.41 -5.92 2.78
N PHE A 230 12.25 -6.23 2.20
CA PHE A 230 11.72 -5.51 1.04
C PHE A 230 11.40 -4.05 1.37
N GLU A 231 10.78 -3.77 2.53
CA GLU A 231 10.49 -2.40 2.97
C GLU A 231 11.78 -1.57 3.13
N ILE A 232 12.83 -2.15 3.72
CA ILE A 232 14.15 -1.51 3.87
C ILE A 232 14.73 -1.18 2.49
N VAL A 233 14.79 -2.15 1.57
CA VAL A 233 15.31 -1.94 0.21
C VAL A 233 14.50 -0.86 -0.52
N SER A 234 13.17 -0.93 -0.47
CA SER A 234 12.25 0.05 -1.07
C SER A 234 12.46 1.46 -0.49
N ALA A 235 12.65 1.58 0.83
CA ALA A 235 12.94 2.85 1.48
C ALA A 235 14.28 3.46 1.06
N LEU A 236 15.33 2.63 0.94
CA LEU A 236 16.65 3.08 0.48
C LEU A 236 16.60 3.59 -0.97
N ILE A 237 15.93 2.87 -1.86
CA ILE A 237 15.77 3.28 -3.26
C ILE A 237 14.99 4.61 -3.34
N ARG A 238 13.84 4.72 -2.65
CA ARG A 238 13.04 5.95 -2.63
C ARG A 238 13.82 7.17 -2.14
N ARG A 239 14.64 7.02 -1.10
CA ARG A 239 15.49 8.11 -0.58
C ARG A 239 16.52 8.58 -1.62
N SER A 240 17.05 7.67 -2.43
CA SER A 240 18.01 8.02 -3.47
C SER A 240 17.38 8.76 -4.66
N LEU A 241 16.14 8.39 -5.02
CA LEU A 241 15.41 8.95 -6.18
C LEU A 241 14.78 10.30 -5.89
N LEU A 242 14.18 10.46 -4.72
CA LEU A 242 13.56 11.73 -4.30
C LEU A 242 14.59 12.75 -3.83
N GLY A 243 15.89 12.41 -3.96
CA GLY A 243 17.04 13.25 -3.71
C GLY A 243 16.78 14.20 -2.58
N ALA A 244 16.91 13.73 -1.33
CA ALA A 244 16.71 14.56 -0.14
C ALA A 244 17.27 15.96 -0.42
N GLN A 245 16.39 16.94 -0.68
CA GLN A 245 16.82 18.32 -0.68
C GLN A 245 17.41 18.50 0.71
N PRO A 246 18.69 18.88 0.85
CA PRO A 246 19.26 19.06 2.16
C PRO A 246 18.46 20.15 2.87
N ALA A 247 17.52 19.72 3.70
CA ALA A 247 16.78 20.58 4.60
C ALA A 247 17.81 21.11 5.59
N GLY A 248 18.26 22.34 5.34
CA GLY A 248 19.19 23.06 6.18
C GLY A 248 20.64 22.88 5.76
N ARG A 249 21.26 24.02 5.45
CA ARG A 249 22.71 24.26 5.43
C ARG A 249 23.38 23.55 6.60
N SER A 250 23.91 22.35 6.36
CA SER A 250 24.68 21.59 7.34
C SER A 250 25.83 22.44 7.86
N ILE A 251 26.09 22.35 9.15
CA ILE A 251 27.19 23.01 9.85
C ILE A 251 28.54 22.65 9.18
N ALA A 252 28.64 21.45 8.58
CA ALA A 252 29.76 21.04 7.76
C ALA A 252 30.01 21.98 6.56
N HIS A 253 28.97 22.44 5.86
CA HIS A 253 29.11 23.38 4.74
C HIS A 253 29.52 24.79 5.21
N ARG A 254 29.19 25.19 6.45
CA ARG A 254 29.65 26.46 7.04
C ARG A 254 31.09 26.38 7.55
N LEU A 255 31.50 25.23 8.10
CA LEU A 255 32.87 24.99 8.54
C LEU A 255 33.82 24.87 7.36
N VAL A 256 33.48 24.08 6.33
CA VAL A 256 34.29 23.95 5.11
C VAL A 256 34.48 25.31 4.45
N ARG A 257 33.41 26.11 4.28
CA ARG A 257 33.51 27.45 3.70
C ARG A 257 34.30 28.46 4.56
N ARG A 258 34.47 28.20 5.87
CA ARG A 258 35.34 29.01 6.74
C ARG A 258 36.82 28.67 6.58
N PHE A 259 37.14 27.47 6.10
CA PHE A 259 38.51 26.99 5.88
C PHE A 259 38.94 26.99 4.41
N THR A 260 38.00 27.05 3.45
CA THR A 260 38.28 26.94 2.00
C THR A 260 37.93 28.20 1.20
N ALA A 261 37.77 29.35 1.84
CA ALA A 261 37.46 30.60 1.15
C ALA A 261 38.72 31.42 0.91
N ASP A 262 39.53 31.02 -0.08
CA ASP A 262 40.44 31.95 -0.75
C ASP A 262 39.65 32.62 -1.89
N PRO A 263 39.43 33.96 -1.87
CA PRO A 263 38.64 34.66 -2.90
C PRO A 263 39.18 34.45 -4.32
N ALA A 264 40.48 34.15 -4.46
CA ALA A 264 41.13 33.91 -5.74
C ALA A 264 40.75 32.55 -6.38
N GLU A 265 40.59 31.49 -5.58
CA GLU A 265 40.19 30.15 -6.08
C GLU A 265 38.71 30.09 -6.47
N ALA A 266 37.84 30.81 -5.74
CA ALA A 266 36.41 30.84 -6.03
C ALA A 266 36.10 31.49 -7.40
N VAL A 267 36.87 32.52 -7.78
CA VAL A 267 36.77 33.19 -9.09
C VAL A 267 37.31 32.27 -10.20
N GLY A 268 38.38 31.51 -9.94
CA GLY A 268 38.92 30.51 -10.87
C GLY A 268 37.96 29.35 -11.13
N ALA A 269 37.34 28.82 -10.07
CA ALA A 269 36.33 27.75 -10.17
C ALA A 269 35.06 28.23 -10.89
N ALA A 270 34.60 29.47 -10.62
CA ALA A 270 33.48 30.07 -11.34
C ALA A 270 33.80 30.29 -12.83
N ARG A 271 35.03 30.71 -13.17
CA ARG A 271 35.49 30.82 -14.57
C ARG A 271 35.57 29.47 -15.26
N ALA A 272 36.01 28.42 -14.56
CA ALA A 272 36.10 27.05 -15.08
C ALA A 272 34.72 26.43 -15.33
N VAL A 273 33.74 26.69 -14.46
CA VAL A 273 32.34 26.30 -14.65
C VAL A 273 31.72 27.09 -15.80
N ALA A 274 31.96 28.40 -15.88
CA ALA A 274 31.47 29.25 -16.98
C ALA A 274 32.08 28.84 -18.34
N THR A 275 33.35 28.45 -18.40
CA THR A 275 33.97 27.90 -19.62
C THR A 275 33.47 26.50 -19.95
N ARG A 276 33.10 25.69 -18.96
CA ARG A 276 32.45 24.38 -19.15
C ARG A 276 31.04 24.54 -19.70
N GLU A 277 30.25 25.48 -19.18
CA GLU A 277 28.92 25.83 -19.72
C GLU A 277 28.99 26.46 -21.11
N ALA A 278 30.02 27.28 -21.39
CA ALA A 278 30.26 27.84 -22.72
C ALA A 278 30.68 26.77 -23.74
N ARG A 279 31.48 25.76 -23.35
CA ARG A 279 31.82 24.60 -24.20
C ARG A 279 30.63 23.67 -24.47
N VAL A 280 29.64 23.63 -23.57
CA VAL A 280 28.39 22.88 -23.80
C VAL A 280 27.47 23.61 -24.79
N ARG A 281 27.61 24.95 -24.93
CA ARG A 281 26.79 25.77 -25.86
C ARG A 281 27.23 25.75 -27.31
N HIS A 282 28.48 25.39 -27.63
CA HIS A 282 28.94 25.35 -29.02
C HIS A 282 29.68 24.06 -29.38
N GLY A 283 29.01 23.24 -30.21
CA GLY A 283 29.67 22.28 -31.08
C GLY A 283 29.89 20.87 -30.52
N ARG A 284 28.83 20.05 -30.55
CA ARG A 284 28.79 18.62 -30.99
C ARG A 284 27.55 17.94 -30.42
N ALA A 285 26.41 18.18 -31.07
CA ALA A 285 25.28 17.26 -30.99
C ALA A 285 25.70 15.95 -31.67
N GLY A 286 25.83 14.86 -30.91
CA GLY A 286 26.01 13.54 -31.51
C GLY A 286 26.64 12.46 -30.62
N ARG A 287 27.47 12.81 -29.63
CA ARG A 287 28.00 11.82 -28.67
C ARG A 287 27.86 12.31 -27.25
N ILE A 288 26.81 11.82 -26.59
CA ILE A 288 26.55 12.11 -25.20
C ILE A 288 27.54 11.24 -24.37
N PRO A 289 28.49 11.81 -23.60
CA PRO A 289 29.57 11.04 -22.97
C PRO A 289 29.06 10.06 -21.91
N TRP A 290 29.67 8.87 -21.83
CA TRP A 290 29.42 7.88 -20.79
C TRP A 290 30.08 8.33 -19.48
N THR A 291 29.32 9.02 -18.64
CA THR A 291 29.75 9.36 -17.27
C THR A 291 29.53 8.17 -16.32
N PRO A 292 30.25 8.10 -15.19
CA PRO A 292 30.03 7.06 -14.18
C PRO A 292 28.58 7.02 -13.68
N ASP A 293 27.96 8.20 -13.51
CA ASP A 293 26.55 8.31 -13.11
C ASP A 293 25.61 7.73 -14.18
N ARG A 294 25.92 7.93 -15.45
CA ARG A 294 25.16 7.34 -16.56
C ARG A 294 25.33 5.83 -16.60
N LEU A 295 26.56 5.33 -16.44
CA LEU A 295 26.81 3.88 -16.38
C LEU A 295 26.03 3.25 -15.23
N ARG A 296 25.98 3.91 -14.07
CA ARG A 296 25.15 3.48 -12.94
C ARG A 296 23.66 3.49 -13.27
N GLN A 297 23.14 4.57 -13.85
CA GLN A 297 21.71 4.66 -14.22
C GLN A 297 21.31 3.62 -15.27
N VAL A 298 22.14 3.44 -16.30
CA VAL A 298 21.94 2.43 -17.35
C VAL A 298 22.04 1.03 -16.74
N GLY A 299 23.00 0.77 -15.86
CA GLY A 299 23.12 -0.48 -15.12
C GLY A 299 21.90 -0.77 -14.24
N LEU A 300 21.36 0.23 -13.54
CA LEU A 300 20.13 0.08 -12.74
C LEU A 300 18.90 -0.20 -13.61
N MET A 301 18.81 0.44 -14.78
CA MET A 301 17.73 0.21 -15.74
C MET A 301 17.77 -1.22 -16.28
N TRP A 302 18.93 -1.67 -16.77
CA TRP A 302 19.11 -3.04 -17.24
C TRP A 302 18.96 -4.07 -16.12
N GLY A 303 19.43 -3.76 -14.91
CA GLY A 303 19.22 -4.60 -13.73
C GLY A 303 17.74 -4.77 -13.41
N THR A 304 16.96 -3.70 -13.47
CA THR A 304 15.50 -3.76 -13.27
C THR A 304 14.83 -4.57 -14.37
N ALA A 305 15.21 -4.36 -15.64
CA ALA A 305 14.69 -5.12 -16.76
C ALA A 305 15.01 -6.63 -16.64
N ALA A 306 16.22 -6.97 -16.18
CA ALA A 306 16.63 -8.35 -15.93
C ALA A 306 15.82 -8.99 -14.80
N VAL A 307 15.63 -8.28 -13.67
CA VAL A 307 14.79 -8.75 -12.56
C VAL A 307 13.35 -8.97 -12.99
N LEU A 308 12.77 -8.06 -13.77
CA LEU A 308 11.40 -8.22 -14.29
C LEU A 308 11.32 -9.40 -15.27
N SER A 309 12.30 -9.57 -16.14
CA SER A 309 12.34 -10.69 -17.09
C SER A 309 12.46 -12.03 -16.35
N ALA A 310 13.36 -12.11 -15.37
CA ALA A 310 13.49 -13.29 -14.51
C ALA A 310 12.21 -13.57 -13.72
N SER A 311 11.53 -12.52 -13.23
CA SER A 311 10.24 -12.64 -12.55
C SER A 311 9.17 -13.23 -13.45
N VAL A 312 9.11 -12.83 -14.72
CA VAL A 312 8.17 -13.41 -15.70
C VAL A 312 8.47 -14.88 -15.92
N VAL A 313 9.75 -15.25 -16.08
CA VAL A 313 10.16 -16.66 -16.26
C VAL A 313 9.77 -17.49 -15.04
N ILE A 314 10.08 -17.02 -13.82
CA ILE A 314 9.76 -17.72 -12.57
C ILE A 314 8.24 -17.85 -12.40
N ALA A 315 7.49 -16.77 -12.57
CA ALA A 315 6.03 -16.80 -12.44
C ALA A 315 5.37 -17.72 -13.50
N ALA A 316 5.94 -17.81 -14.71
CA ALA A 316 5.46 -18.69 -15.76
C ALA A 316 5.68 -20.19 -15.46
N THR A 317 6.56 -20.54 -14.52
CA THR A 317 6.78 -21.96 -14.14
C THR A 317 5.59 -22.56 -13.38
N GLN A 318 4.81 -21.74 -12.69
CA GLN A 318 3.69 -22.19 -11.84
C GLN A 318 2.37 -21.55 -12.23
N GLY A 319 1.90 -21.78 -13.44
CA GLY A 319 0.58 -21.32 -13.85
C GLY A 319 0.23 -21.71 -15.28
N SER A 320 -1.04 -21.56 -15.63
CA SER A 320 -1.48 -21.70 -17.00
C SER A 320 -1.13 -20.46 -17.82
N SER A 321 -1.02 -20.63 -19.15
CA SER A 321 -0.67 -19.52 -20.04
C SER A 321 -1.81 -18.51 -20.15
N PHE A 322 -1.48 -17.26 -20.50
CA PHE A 322 -2.50 -16.25 -20.77
C PHE A 322 -3.44 -16.65 -21.92
N ALA A 323 -2.99 -17.51 -22.84
CA ALA A 323 -3.87 -18.10 -23.86
C ALA A 323 -4.93 -19.03 -23.25
N TYR A 324 -4.56 -19.80 -22.22
CA TYR A 324 -5.49 -20.65 -21.48
C TYR A 324 -6.57 -19.83 -20.77
N PHE A 325 -6.24 -18.64 -20.26
CA PHE A 325 -7.22 -17.70 -19.68
C PHE A 325 -8.34 -17.39 -20.68
N TRP A 326 -8.00 -16.92 -21.88
CA TRP A 326 -9.00 -16.53 -22.89
C TRP A 326 -9.82 -17.71 -23.38
N LYS A 327 -9.22 -18.90 -23.47
CA LYS A 327 -9.94 -20.12 -23.87
C LYS A 327 -10.98 -20.56 -22.84
N ASN A 328 -10.69 -20.41 -21.55
CA ASN A 328 -11.55 -20.91 -20.47
C ASN A 328 -12.49 -19.85 -19.89
N LEU A 329 -12.34 -18.59 -20.28
CA LEU A 329 -13.16 -17.49 -19.77
C LEU A 329 -14.66 -17.74 -19.94
N GLY A 330 -15.08 -18.24 -21.11
CA GLY A 330 -16.48 -18.57 -21.38
C GLY A 330 -17.01 -19.71 -20.51
N ILE A 331 -16.18 -20.75 -20.29
CA ILE A 331 -16.53 -21.91 -19.45
C ILE A 331 -16.69 -21.47 -18.00
N ALA A 332 -15.74 -20.69 -17.49
CA ALA A 332 -15.79 -20.18 -16.12
C ALA A 332 -16.98 -19.22 -15.90
N ALA A 333 -17.26 -18.34 -16.87
CA ALA A 333 -18.43 -17.48 -16.82
C ALA A 333 -19.74 -18.29 -16.78
N ALA A 334 -19.84 -19.36 -17.58
CA ALA A 334 -21.00 -20.26 -17.56
C ALA A 334 -21.14 -21.04 -16.25
N ARG A 335 -20.03 -21.35 -15.54
CA ARG A 335 -20.09 -22.00 -14.22
C ARG A 335 -20.49 -21.06 -13.09
N LEU A 336 -20.17 -19.77 -13.22
CA LEU A 336 -20.54 -18.75 -12.23
C LEU A 336 -21.99 -18.30 -12.42
N TRP A 337 -22.48 -18.30 -13.66
CA TRP A 337 -23.82 -17.81 -14.01
C TRP A 337 -24.88 -18.92 -13.99
N PRO A 338 -26.09 -18.70 -13.44
CA PRO A 338 -26.56 -17.48 -12.77
C PRO A 338 -26.12 -17.41 -11.30
N PRO A 339 -25.95 -16.21 -10.73
CA PRO A 339 -25.77 -16.07 -9.29
C PRO A 339 -27.04 -16.54 -8.57
N SER A 340 -26.91 -17.50 -7.66
CA SER A 340 -28.04 -18.03 -6.89
C SER A 340 -27.68 -18.23 -5.43
N LEU A 341 -28.62 -17.90 -4.55
CA LEU A 341 -28.52 -18.15 -3.11
C LEU A 341 -29.84 -18.75 -2.65
N ALA A 342 -29.76 -19.83 -1.86
CA ALA A 342 -30.93 -20.39 -1.19
C ALA A 342 -31.58 -19.31 -0.30
N GLN A 343 -32.90 -19.19 -0.35
CA GLN A 343 -33.65 -18.13 0.34
C GLN A 343 -33.39 -18.10 1.86
N GLU A 344 -33.09 -19.25 2.45
CA GLU A 344 -32.80 -19.43 3.87
C GLU A 344 -31.47 -18.77 4.30
N LYS A 345 -30.50 -18.64 3.39
CA LYS A 345 -29.17 -18.09 3.68
C LYS A 345 -29.09 -16.56 3.65
N TRP A 346 -30.16 -15.87 3.26
CA TRP A 346 -30.13 -14.40 3.13
C TRP A 346 -29.88 -13.70 4.46
N GLY A 347 -30.45 -14.21 5.55
CA GLY A 347 -30.20 -13.71 6.89
C GLY A 347 -28.73 -13.82 7.27
N ASP A 348 -28.12 -14.98 7.04
CA ASP A 348 -26.71 -15.24 7.33
C ASP A 348 -25.78 -14.33 6.53
N VAL A 349 -26.08 -14.09 5.25
CA VAL A 349 -25.30 -13.17 4.40
C VAL A 349 -25.37 -11.74 4.93
N LEU A 350 -26.54 -11.26 5.31
CA LEU A 350 -26.70 -9.91 5.88
C LEU A 350 -25.95 -9.76 7.20
N LEU A 351 -26.00 -10.78 8.07
CA LEU A 351 -25.25 -10.80 9.32
C LEU A 351 -23.74 -10.82 9.07
N ALA A 352 -23.26 -11.62 8.12
CA ALA A 352 -21.84 -11.69 7.77
C ALA A 352 -21.32 -10.39 7.14
N LEU A 353 -22.13 -9.71 6.32
CA LEU A 353 -21.82 -8.37 5.81
C LEU A 353 -21.76 -7.34 6.94
N LEU A 354 -22.72 -7.39 7.87
CA LEU A 354 -22.72 -6.51 9.04
C LEU A 354 -21.50 -6.75 9.94
N GLU A 355 -21.14 -8.00 10.20
CA GLU A 355 -19.94 -8.37 10.97
C GLU A 355 -18.67 -7.81 10.30
N THR A 356 -18.58 -7.90 8.96
CA THR A 356 -17.44 -7.33 8.20
C THR A 356 -17.35 -5.82 8.38
N VAL A 357 -18.48 -5.12 8.34
CA VAL A 357 -18.55 -3.67 8.57
C VAL A 357 -18.16 -3.36 10.03
N GLN A 358 -18.67 -4.11 11.00
CA GLN A 358 -18.33 -3.93 12.42
C GLN A 358 -16.83 -4.11 12.68
N ILE A 359 -16.22 -5.16 12.11
CA ILE A 359 -14.77 -5.39 12.19
C ILE A 359 -14.03 -4.15 11.70
N ALA A 360 -14.40 -3.61 10.54
CA ALA A 360 -13.73 -2.46 9.96
C ALA A 360 -13.88 -1.18 10.79
N PHE A 361 -15.07 -0.90 11.33
CA PHE A 361 -15.30 0.26 12.20
C PHE A 361 -14.56 0.13 13.54
N ALA A 362 -14.57 -1.06 14.16
CA ALA A 362 -13.87 -1.32 15.41
C ALA A 362 -12.33 -1.22 15.23
N ALA A 363 -11.79 -1.82 14.16
CA ALA A 363 -10.37 -1.71 13.82
C ALA A 363 -9.95 -0.27 13.54
N THR A 364 -10.78 0.49 12.82
CA THR A 364 -10.51 1.91 12.53
C THR A 364 -10.51 2.75 13.80
N LEU A 365 -11.44 2.51 14.72
CA LEU A 365 -11.47 3.19 16.01
C LEU A 365 -10.19 2.90 16.81
N PHE A 366 -9.81 1.61 16.91
CA PHE A 366 -8.57 1.20 17.57
C PHE A 366 -7.37 1.93 16.96
N ALA A 367 -7.24 1.89 15.64
CA ALA A 367 -6.16 2.56 14.93
C ALA A 367 -6.13 4.07 15.19
N VAL A 368 -7.27 4.75 15.14
CA VAL A 368 -7.40 6.20 15.41
C VAL A 368 -6.87 6.56 16.80
N VAL A 369 -7.30 5.85 17.83
CA VAL A 369 -6.93 6.13 19.22
C VAL A 369 -5.41 6.07 19.41
N PHE A 370 -4.78 5.00 18.95
CA PHE A 370 -3.32 4.83 19.09
C PHE A 370 -2.52 5.68 18.10
N SER A 371 -3.04 5.93 16.90
CA SER A 371 -2.36 6.75 15.87
C SER A 371 -2.25 8.22 16.25
N VAL A 372 -3.27 8.78 16.91
CA VAL A 372 -3.20 10.18 17.37
C VAL A 372 -2.06 10.35 18.38
N VAL A 373 -1.91 9.40 19.30
CA VAL A 373 -0.86 9.43 20.33
C VAL A 373 0.51 9.20 19.71
N ILE A 374 0.72 8.07 19.03
CA ILE A 374 2.02 7.69 18.48
C ILE A 374 2.43 8.65 17.34
N GLY A 375 1.48 9.06 16.50
CA GLY A 375 1.69 10.00 15.40
C GLY A 375 2.08 11.41 15.89
N ALA A 376 1.44 11.90 16.95
CA ALA A 376 1.83 13.17 17.57
C ALA A 376 3.27 13.13 18.08
N PHE A 377 3.70 12.03 18.72
CA PHE A 377 5.08 11.88 19.15
C PHE A 377 6.08 11.64 18.01
N ALA A 378 5.63 11.21 16.84
CA ALA A 378 6.47 11.03 15.65
C ALA A 378 6.71 12.33 14.86
N ALA A 379 5.87 13.37 15.05
CA ALA A 379 5.95 14.64 14.35
C ALA A 379 7.07 15.55 14.89
N ARG A 380 7.84 16.19 14.00
CA ARG A 380 9.02 17.00 14.33
C ARG A 380 8.71 18.27 15.13
N ASN A 381 7.55 18.87 14.93
CA ASN A 381 7.10 20.09 15.63
C ASN A 381 6.43 19.80 16.97
N VAL A 382 5.88 18.60 17.15
CA VAL A 382 5.15 18.21 18.37
C VAL A 382 6.05 17.45 19.35
N ALA A 383 6.94 16.58 18.88
CA ALA A 383 7.74 15.70 19.72
C ALA A 383 8.56 16.47 20.79
N PRO A 384 8.61 15.98 22.04
CA PRO A 384 9.35 16.65 23.10
C PRO A 384 10.84 16.79 22.83
N ASN A 385 11.46 15.70 22.34
CA ASN A 385 12.88 15.60 22.00
C ASN A 385 13.08 14.64 20.80
N SER A 386 14.29 14.62 20.24
CA SER A 386 14.63 13.79 19.08
C SER A 386 14.58 12.28 19.36
N GLY A 387 14.82 11.86 20.60
CA GLY A 387 14.77 10.47 21.04
C GLY A 387 13.34 9.91 21.01
N VAL A 388 12.38 10.63 21.60
CA VAL A 388 10.95 10.28 21.56
C VAL A 388 10.46 10.23 20.12
N ARG A 389 10.86 11.21 19.30
CA ARG A 389 10.53 11.23 17.87
C ARG A 389 11.06 10.00 17.14
N ALA A 390 12.33 9.66 17.38
CA ALA A 390 12.97 8.51 16.76
C ALA A 390 12.31 7.19 17.22
N GLY A 391 12.01 7.06 18.52
CA GLY A 391 11.29 5.92 19.09
C GLY A 391 9.90 5.76 18.49
N ALA A 392 9.10 6.81 18.46
CA ALA A 392 7.76 6.77 17.87
C ALA A 392 7.79 6.43 16.37
N ARG A 393 8.74 7.00 15.61
CA ARG A 393 8.94 6.64 14.19
C ARG A 393 9.40 5.20 14.02
N LEU A 394 10.28 4.70 14.88
CA LEU A 394 10.71 3.30 14.86
C LEU A 394 9.53 2.37 15.13
N THR A 395 8.69 2.67 16.12
CA THR A 395 7.47 1.90 16.42
C THR A 395 6.52 1.87 15.21
N LEU A 396 6.28 3.01 14.55
CA LEU A 396 5.44 3.05 13.35
C LEU A 396 6.02 2.22 12.21
N ILE A 397 7.34 2.24 12.01
CA ILE A 397 8.01 1.41 11.00
C ILE A 397 7.89 -0.07 11.35
N ALA A 398 8.10 -0.44 12.62
CA ALA A 398 8.00 -1.83 13.07
C ALA A 398 6.60 -2.40 12.89
N ILE A 399 5.56 -1.64 13.25
CA ILE A 399 4.15 -2.05 13.07
C ILE A 399 3.83 -2.25 11.57
N ARG A 400 4.32 -1.37 10.69
CA ARG A 400 4.09 -1.46 9.24
C ARG A 400 4.78 -2.64 8.56
N GLY A 401 5.88 -3.10 9.15
CA GLY A 401 6.63 -4.25 8.64
C GLY A 401 5.89 -5.58 8.80
N LEU A 402 4.91 -5.65 9.71
CA LEU A 402 4.11 -6.85 9.95
C LEU A 402 2.93 -6.94 8.97
N PRO A 403 2.84 -8.00 8.15
CA PRO A 403 1.64 -8.26 7.34
C PRO A 403 0.42 -8.48 8.24
N GLU A 404 -0.72 -7.90 7.85
CA GLU A 404 -2.00 -8.01 8.58
C GLU A 404 -2.41 -9.47 8.83
N LEU A 405 -2.07 -10.36 7.89
CA LEU A 405 -2.29 -11.79 8.02
C LEU A 405 -1.55 -12.41 9.22
N LEU A 406 -0.28 -12.05 9.40
CA LEU A 406 0.55 -12.63 10.45
C LEU A 406 0.09 -12.12 11.81
N LEU A 407 -0.33 -10.85 11.88
CA LEU A 407 -1.00 -10.30 13.06
C LEU A 407 -2.31 -11.04 13.34
N ALA A 408 -3.11 -11.32 12.31
CA ALA A 408 -4.36 -12.06 12.47
C ALA A 408 -4.11 -13.48 12.98
N LEU A 409 -3.13 -14.20 12.41
CA LEU A 409 -2.75 -15.51 12.90
C LEU A 409 -2.33 -15.46 14.38
N PHE A 410 -1.47 -14.50 14.74
CA PHE A 410 -1.04 -14.30 16.11
C PHE A 410 -2.22 -14.06 17.06
N PHE A 411 -3.16 -13.19 16.70
CA PHE A 411 -4.35 -12.95 17.53
C PHE A 411 -5.34 -14.11 17.51
N ILE A 412 -5.47 -14.86 16.42
CA ILE A 412 -6.30 -16.08 16.40
C ILE A 412 -5.75 -17.10 17.41
N ILE A 413 -4.43 -17.23 17.51
CA ILE A 413 -3.79 -18.11 18.49
C ILE A 413 -4.03 -17.61 19.93
N LEU A 414 -4.01 -16.30 20.14
CA LEU A 414 -4.21 -15.69 21.46
C LEU A 414 -5.67 -15.70 21.92
N THR A 415 -6.57 -15.20 21.09
CA THR A 415 -7.98 -14.92 21.47
C THR A 415 -8.95 -15.95 20.94
N GLY A 416 -8.50 -16.87 20.08
CA GLY A 416 -9.35 -17.77 19.31
C GLY A 416 -9.79 -17.19 17.96
N LEU A 417 -10.44 -18.03 17.16
CA LEU A 417 -11.05 -17.64 15.87
C LEU A 417 -12.19 -16.64 16.08
N GLY A 418 -12.37 -15.71 15.14
CA GLY A 418 -13.49 -14.77 15.12
C GLY A 418 -13.08 -13.32 14.84
N SER A 419 -14.08 -12.44 14.90
CA SER A 419 -13.96 -11.00 14.58
C SER A 419 -13.02 -10.24 15.52
N GLY A 420 -12.85 -10.67 16.78
CA GLY A 420 -11.94 -10.05 17.73
C GLY A 420 -10.48 -10.04 17.27
N ALA A 421 -10.00 -11.19 16.77
CA ALA A 421 -8.65 -11.29 16.23
C ALA A 421 -8.46 -10.42 14.99
N ALA A 422 -9.48 -10.35 14.12
CA ALA A 422 -9.47 -9.50 12.94
C ALA A 422 -9.41 -8.01 13.31
N VAL A 423 -10.18 -7.57 14.31
CA VAL A 423 -10.17 -6.19 14.80
C VAL A 423 -8.79 -5.79 15.33
N LEU A 424 -8.15 -6.65 16.14
CA LEU A 424 -6.83 -6.36 16.68
C LEU A 424 -5.76 -6.34 15.59
N ALA A 425 -5.80 -7.29 14.65
CA ALA A 425 -4.84 -7.35 13.56
C ALA A 425 -4.94 -6.13 12.63
N LEU A 426 -6.13 -5.80 12.15
CA LEU A 426 -6.37 -4.62 11.30
C LEU A 426 -6.16 -3.31 12.07
N GLY A 427 -6.55 -3.28 13.35
CA GLY A 427 -6.35 -2.13 14.22
C GLY A 427 -4.87 -1.80 14.37
N ILE A 428 -4.05 -2.78 14.74
CA ILE A 428 -2.59 -2.60 14.90
C ILE A 428 -1.95 -2.25 13.55
N GLY A 429 -2.26 -2.96 12.47
CA GLY A 429 -1.76 -2.61 11.13
C GLY A 429 -2.13 -1.17 10.73
N GLY A 430 -3.35 -0.74 11.03
CA GLY A 430 -3.86 0.61 10.83
C GLY A 430 -3.11 1.68 11.62
N VAL A 431 -2.61 1.37 12.82
CA VAL A 431 -1.78 2.30 13.62
C VAL A 431 -0.52 2.73 12.87
N GLY A 432 0.14 1.78 12.20
CA GLY A 432 1.37 2.06 11.45
C GLY A 432 1.15 3.02 10.28
N LEU A 433 0.05 2.84 9.54
CA LEU A 433 -0.31 3.71 8.41
C LEU A 433 -0.82 5.07 8.88
N LEU A 434 -1.87 5.08 9.70
CA LEU A 434 -2.54 6.29 10.13
C LEU A 434 -1.65 7.13 11.05
N GLY A 435 -0.86 6.52 11.93
CA GLY A 435 0.10 7.22 12.78
C GLY A 435 1.16 7.97 11.96
N LYS A 436 1.63 7.40 10.85
CA LYS A 436 2.52 8.11 9.93
C LYS A 436 1.80 9.30 9.27
N LEU A 437 0.59 9.09 8.75
CA LEU A 437 -0.17 10.15 8.07
C LEU A 437 -0.54 11.30 9.03
N VAL A 438 -0.87 10.97 10.29
CA VAL A 438 -1.06 11.94 11.37
C VAL A 438 0.22 12.73 11.60
N ALA A 439 1.37 12.05 11.71
CA ALA A 439 2.64 12.73 11.93
C ALA A 439 2.95 13.69 10.77
N ASP A 440 2.82 13.24 9.52
CA ASP A 440 3.08 14.05 8.33
C ASP A 440 2.11 15.25 8.27
N SER A 441 0.82 15.05 8.58
CA SER A 441 -0.19 16.12 8.63
C SER A 441 0.14 17.18 9.69
N LEU A 442 0.58 16.75 10.89
CA LEU A 442 0.98 17.68 11.95
C LEU A 442 2.22 18.48 11.57
N GLU A 443 3.16 17.88 10.83
CA GLU A 443 4.40 18.54 10.38
C GLU A 443 4.19 19.57 9.26
N GLU A 444 3.07 19.50 8.54
CA GLU A 444 2.72 20.35 7.40
C GLU A 444 1.90 21.59 7.81
N VAL A 445 1.46 21.66 9.07
CA VAL A 445 0.70 22.80 9.61
C VAL A 445 1.49 24.13 9.50
N ASN A 446 0.77 25.23 9.27
CA ASN A 446 1.37 26.56 9.21
C ASN A 446 1.96 26.96 10.59
N PRO A 447 3.24 27.34 10.67
CA PRO A 447 3.87 27.72 11.94
C PRO A 447 3.43 29.08 12.49
N GLY A 448 2.68 29.89 11.72
CA GLY A 448 2.22 31.22 12.13
C GLY A 448 1.40 31.21 13.44
N PRO A 449 0.26 30.48 13.49
CA PRO A 449 -0.54 30.34 14.71
C PRO A 449 0.25 29.75 15.90
N GLU A 450 1.16 28.81 15.66
CA GLU A 450 2.00 28.23 16.71
C GLU A 450 2.95 29.27 17.34
N ARG A 451 3.59 30.09 16.49
CA ARG A 451 4.47 31.18 16.93
C ARG A 451 3.70 32.27 17.68
N ALA A 452 2.49 32.60 17.24
CA ALA A 452 1.64 33.58 17.89
C ALA A 452 1.28 33.15 19.33
N LEU A 453 0.81 31.91 19.52
CA LEU A 453 0.52 31.38 20.85
C LEU A 453 1.77 31.31 21.74
N THR A 454 2.90 30.89 21.18
CA THR A 454 4.17 30.84 21.92
C THR A 454 4.61 32.24 22.38
N ALA A 455 4.42 33.28 21.57
CA ALA A 455 4.77 34.66 21.90
C ALA A 455 3.92 35.24 23.06
N VAL A 456 2.69 34.76 23.23
CA VAL A 456 1.79 35.13 24.35
C VAL A 456 2.12 34.33 25.63
N GLY A 457 3.09 33.41 25.57
CA GLY A 457 3.51 32.59 26.72
C GLY A 457 2.75 31.26 26.85
N ALA A 458 2.06 30.80 25.79
CA ALA A 458 1.35 29.52 25.82
C ALA A 458 2.32 28.33 25.98
N THR A 459 1.93 27.34 26.78
CA THR A 459 2.69 26.10 26.97
C THR A 459 2.62 25.20 25.73
N ARG A 460 3.52 24.21 25.60
CA ARG A 460 3.55 23.29 24.44
C ARG A 460 2.23 22.55 24.22
N THR A 461 1.52 22.20 25.28
CA THR A 461 0.20 21.54 25.20
C THR A 461 -0.89 22.50 24.74
N GLN A 462 -0.85 23.77 25.19
CA GLN A 462 -1.75 24.82 24.72
C GLN A 462 -1.51 25.15 23.24
N VAL A 463 -0.24 25.22 22.80
CA VAL A 463 0.11 25.41 21.38
C VAL A 463 -0.39 24.24 20.55
N PHE A 464 -0.18 23.00 20.99
CA PHE A 464 -0.68 21.82 20.30
C PHE A 464 -2.21 21.82 20.18
N ALA A 465 -2.91 22.01 21.29
CA ALA A 465 -4.38 21.96 21.32
C ALA A 465 -5.03 23.17 20.63
N GLY A 466 -4.41 24.34 20.71
CA GLY A 466 -4.96 25.60 20.22
C GLY A 466 -4.54 26.00 18.80
N ALA A 467 -3.40 25.51 18.29
CA ALA A 467 -2.91 25.83 16.96
C ALA A 467 -2.63 24.59 16.10
N THR A 468 -1.82 23.65 16.58
CA THR A 468 -1.34 22.55 15.72
C THR A 468 -2.44 21.55 15.37
N PHE A 469 -3.12 20.99 16.37
CA PHE A 469 -4.12 19.95 16.18
C PHE A 469 -5.35 20.44 15.38
N PRO A 470 -5.97 21.61 15.67
CA PRO A 470 -7.12 22.09 14.91
C PRO A 470 -6.84 22.26 13.41
N GLN A 471 -5.64 22.72 13.05
CA GLN A 471 -5.23 22.86 11.64
C GLN A 471 -5.05 21.50 10.94
N ALA A 472 -4.65 20.46 11.69
CA ALA A 472 -4.48 19.11 11.14
C ALA A 472 -5.78 18.29 11.09
N VAL A 473 -6.86 18.70 11.78
CA VAL A 473 -8.13 17.96 11.86
C VAL A 473 -8.71 17.61 10.48
N PRO A 474 -8.82 18.52 9.50
CA PRO A 474 -9.40 18.20 8.19
C PRO A 474 -8.65 17.07 7.47
N ALA A 475 -7.31 17.13 7.46
CA ALA A 475 -6.46 16.09 6.90
C ALA A 475 -6.62 14.77 7.66
N PHE A 476 -6.63 14.83 9.00
CA PHE A 476 -6.84 13.67 9.86
C PHE A 476 -8.17 12.95 9.60
N VAL A 477 -9.26 13.70 9.40
CA VAL A 477 -10.56 13.12 9.05
C VAL A 477 -10.49 12.42 7.69
N GLY A 478 -9.84 13.05 6.71
CA GLY A 478 -9.58 12.44 5.41
C GLY A 478 -8.81 11.12 5.53
N HIS A 479 -7.75 11.08 6.34
CA HIS A 479 -6.96 9.87 6.54
C HIS A 479 -7.75 8.78 7.29
N THR A 480 -8.57 9.14 8.26
CA THR A 480 -9.43 8.20 9.00
C THR A 480 -10.46 7.54 8.08
N LEU A 481 -11.14 8.32 7.23
CA LEU A 481 -12.09 7.79 6.25
C LEU A 481 -11.41 6.88 5.22
N TYR A 482 -10.13 7.13 4.90
CA TYR A 482 -9.37 6.30 3.97
C TYR A 482 -9.00 4.96 4.61
N LEU A 483 -8.61 5.00 5.89
CA LEU A 483 -8.37 3.79 6.65
C LEU A 483 -9.64 2.94 6.79
N LEU A 484 -10.81 3.56 7.03
CA LEU A 484 -12.08 2.83 7.11
C LEU A 484 -12.39 2.06 5.81
N ASP A 485 -12.28 2.73 4.66
CA ASP A 485 -12.48 2.10 3.35
C ASP A 485 -11.51 0.91 3.13
N THR A 486 -10.24 1.11 3.48
CA THR A 486 -9.21 0.07 3.39
C THR A 486 -9.53 -1.10 4.34
N ASN A 487 -9.94 -0.81 5.58
CA ASN A 487 -10.27 -1.83 6.58
C ASN A 487 -11.50 -2.66 6.20
N ILE A 488 -12.49 -2.08 5.51
CA ILE A 488 -13.64 -2.85 5.00
C ILE A 488 -13.16 -3.88 3.98
N ARG A 489 -12.28 -3.46 3.07
CA ARG A 489 -11.67 -4.36 2.08
C ARG A 489 -10.83 -5.43 2.77
N SER A 490 -9.91 -5.04 3.67
CA SER A 490 -9.06 -5.99 4.39
C SER A 490 -9.86 -6.95 5.28
N ALA A 491 -10.97 -6.51 5.89
CA ALA A 491 -11.83 -7.38 6.70
C ALA A 491 -12.44 -8.54 5.88
N THR A 492 -12.88 -8.27 4.65
CA THR A 492 -13.37 -9.34 3.75
C THR A 492 -12.28 -10.37 3.45
N VAL A 493 -11.04 -9.90 3.31
CA VAL A 493 -9.89 -10.73 2.97
C VAL A 493 -9.42 -11.54 4.19
N LEU A 494 -9.41 -10.93 5.37
CA LEU A 494 -9.01 -11.57 6.63
C LEU A 494 -10.03 -12.61 7.09
N GLY A 495 -11.31 -12.45 6.71
CA GLY A 495 -12.36 -13.45 6.96
C GLY A 495 -12.06 -14.82 6.35
N ILE A 496 -11.33 -14.87 5.22
CA ILE A 496 -10.89 -16.12 4.57
C ILE A 496 -9.96 -16.93 5.49
N VAL A 497 -9.24 -16.26 6.39
CA VAL A 497 -8.21 -16.86 7.25
C VAL A 497 -8.76 -17.18 8.64
N GLY A 498 -10.06 -16.94 8.88
CA GLY A 498 -10.71 -17.18 10.18
C GLY A 498 -11.01 -15.91 10.98
N GLY A 499 -10.90 -14.73 10.36
CA GLY A 499 -11.29 -13.45 10.95
C GLY A 499 -12.80 -13.19 11.01
N GLY A 500 -13.64 -14.12 10.56
CA GLY A 500 -15.11 -13.99 10.55
C GLY A 500 -15.66 -13.23 9.34
N GLY A 501 -16.94 -12.85 9.41
CA GLY A 501 -17.62 -12.08 8.37
C GLY A 501 -17.77 -12.78 7.02
N ILE A 502 -17.99 -11.98 5.98
CA ILE A 502 -18.33 -12.47 4.64
C ILE A 502 -17.21 -13.27 3.98
N GLY A 503 -15.95 -13.00 4.37
CA GLY A 503 -14.78 -13.71 3.86
C GLY A 503 -14.80 -15.21 4.14
N TYR A 504 -15.31 -15.60 5.31
CA TYR A 504 -15.47 -17.01 5.67
C TYR A 504 -16.46 -17.71 4.72
N MET A 505 -17.62 -17.10 4.50
CA MET A 505 -18.65 -17.60 3.58
C MET A 505 -18.11 -17.69 2.13
N LEU A 506 -17.36 -16.68 1.69
CA LEU A 506 -16.69 -16.66 0.38
C LEU A 506 -15.73 -17.85 0.21
N SER A 507 -14.88 -18.11 1.21
CA SER A 507 -13.92 -19.22 1.15
C SER A 507 -14.62 -20.59 1.10
N SER A 508 -15.77 -20.72 1.79
CA SER A 508 -16.57 -21.93 1.82
C SER A 508 -17.30 -22.14 0.49
N ALA A 509 -17.97 -21.11 -0.01
CA ALA A 509 -18.69 -21.13 -1.29
C ALA A 509 -17.76 -21.43 -2.46
N ALA A 510 -16.53 -20.92 -2.44
CA ALA A 510 -15.54 -21.19 -3.49
C ALA A 510 -15.21 -22.67 -3.66
N ARG A 511 -15.32 -23.47 -2.59
CA ARG A 511 -15.09 -24.92 -2.63
C ARG A 511 -16.35 -25.71 -2.98
N ILE A 512 -17.52 -25.22 -2.57
CA ILE A 512 -18.77 -25.99 -2.57
C ILE A 512 -19.69 -25.62 -3.73
N ASN A 513 -19.93 -24.33 -3.97
CA ASN A 513 -20.93 -23.86 -4.92
C ASN A 513 -20.52 -22.53 -5.60
N GLN A 514 -20.19 -22.62 -6.89
CA GLN A 514 -19.70 -21.49 -7.69
C GLN A 514 -20.78 -20.44 -7.99
N HIS A 515 -22.07 -20.82 -7.99
CA HIS A 515 -23.19 -19.88 -8.15
C HIS A 515 -23.39 -19.03 -6.90
N GLU A 516 -23.29 -19.66 -5.72
CA GLU A 516 -23.32 -18.98 -4.42
C GLU A 516 -22.12 -18.05 -4.28
N LEU A 517 -20.95 -18.49 -4.74
CA LEU A 517 -19.75 -17.65 -4.78
C LEU A 517 -20.00 -16.35 -5.57
N LEU A 518 -20.53 -16.42 -6.79
CA LEU A 518 -20.81 -15.23 -7.61
C LEU A 518 -21.79 -14.29 -6.89
N PHE A 519 -22.82 -14.84 -6.23
CA PHE A 519 -23.77 -14.04 -5.46
C PHE A 519 -23.10 -13.30 -4.29
N LEU A 520 -22.32 -14.01 -3.46
CA LEU A 520 -21.59 -13.41 -2.33
C LEU A 520 -20.60 -12.34 -2.79
N LEU A 521 -19.92 -12.58 -3.91
CA LEU A 521 -19.01 -11.64 -4.55
C LEU A 521 -19.71 -10.33 -4.94
N LEU A 522 -20.90 -10.44 -5.55
CA LEU A 522 -21.71 -9.27 -5.91
C LEU A 522 -22.17 -8.50 -4.67
N CYS A 523 -22.58 -9.20 -3.60
CA CYS A 523 -22.93 -8.57 -2.33
C CYS A 523 -21.75 -7.79 -1.74
N VAL A 524 -20.54 -8.38 -1.73
CA VAL A 524 -19.32 -7.69 -1.26
C VAL A 524 -19.01 -6.47 -2.12
N LEU A 525 -19.12 -6.59 -3.44
CA LEU A 525 -18.88 -5.46 -4.34
C LEU A 525 -19.88 -4.32 -4.09
N VAL A 526 -21.16 -4.63 -3.91
CA VAL A 526 -22.20 -3.64 -3.60
C VAL A 526 -21.91 -2.94 -2.27
N ILE A 527 -21.62 -3.68 -1.19
CA ILE A 527 -21.35 -3.04 0.10
C ILE A 527 -20.08 -2.17 0.06
N VAL A 528 -19.02 -2.63 -0.61
CA VAL A 528 -17.78 -1.86 -0.76
C VAL A 528 -18.06 -0.57 -1.53
N PHE A 529 -18.80 -0.63 -2.64
CA PHE A 529 -19.18 0.58 -3.38
C PHE A 529 -20.09 1.52 -2.58
N LEU A 530 -21.04 0.99 -1.81
CA LEU A 530 -21.89 1.80 -0.95
C LEU A 530 -21.07 2.55 0.09
N VAL A 531 -20.14 1.88 0.77
CA VAL A 531 -19.31 2.51 1.80
C VAL A 531 -18.27 3.46 1.20
N GLU A 532 -17.67 3.12 0.07
CA GLU A 532 -16.76 4.01 -0.65
C GLU A 532 -17.50 5.27 -1.14
N GLY A 533 -18.72 5.10 -1.66
CA GLY A 533 -19.62 6.17 -2.06
C GLY A 533 -19.94 7.10 -0.90
N LEU A 534 -20.39 6.55 0.24
CA LEU A 534 -20.67 7.30 1.47
C LEU A 534 -19.42 8.05 1.96
N SER A 535 -18.27 7.39 1.97
CA SER A 535 -16.98 7.99 2.38
C SER A 535 -16.58 9.13 1.45
N SER A 536 -16.81 8.99 0.15
CA SER A 536 -16.51 10.03 -0.84
C SER A 536 -17.44 11.24 -0.70
N TRP A 537 -18.72 11.01 -0.40
CA TRP A 537 -19.70 12.05 -0.13
C TRP A 537 -19.34 12.83 1.14
N LEU A 538 -19.01 12.13 2.23
CA LEU A 538 -18.57 12.75 3.49
C LEU A 538 -17.32 13.62 3.30
N ARG A 539 -16.34 13.18 2.50
CA ARG A 539 -15.14 14.00 2.21
C ARG A 539 -15.48 15.30 1.49
N ARG A 540 -16.45 15.31 0.58
CA ARG A 540 -16.85 16.52 -0.16
C ARG A 540 -17.53 17.55 0.72
N LEU A 541 -18.13 17.15 1.83
CA LEU A 541 -18.75 18.07 2.80
C LEU A 541 -17.72 18.71 3.73
N LEU A 542 -16.53 18.11 3.85
CA LEU A 542 -15.47 18.54 4.76
C LEU A 542 -14.34 19.32 4.06
N ALA A 543 -14.33 19.30 2.72
CA ALA A 543 -13.46 20.08 1.86
C ALA A 543 -14.20 21.34 1.41
#